data_AF-A0A3B9X2M5-F1
#
_entry.id   AF-A0A3B9X2M5-F1
#
_cell.length_a   1.000
_cell.length_b   1.000
_cell.length_c   1.000
_cell.angle_alpha   90.00
_cell.angle_beta   90.00
_cell.angle_gamma   90.00
#
_symmetry.space_group_name_H-M   'P 1'
#
loop_
_entity.id
_entity.type
_entity.pdbx_description
1 polymer ?
#
loop_
_entity_poly.entity_id
_entity_poly.type
_entity_poly.pdbx_seq_one_letter_code
_entity_poly.pdbx_strand_id
1 'polypeptide(L)' 'MVIASAAIITTAAEDSFSAGYLANRILGETLPPKCATLGHPLSSKVIQHRGAMVSRKLVEGIIKSG' A
#
# COMPACT_ATOMS: atom_id res chain seq x y z
N MET A 1 2.32 21.98 4.40
CA MET A 1 3.27 21.71 3.29
C MET A 1 3.10 20.24 2.89
N VAL A 2 2.27 19.96 1.88
CA VAL A 2 2.06 18.60 1.37
C VAL A 2 3.02 18.41 0.20
N ILE A 3 4.11 17.66 0.42
CA ILE A 3 4.99 17.22 -0.66
C ILE A 3 4.29 16.11 -1.42
N ALA A 4 3.52 16.47 -2.46
CA ALA A 4 2.96 15.51 -3.38
C ALA A 4 4.11 14.85 -4.16
N SER A 5 4.54 13.67 -3.71
CA SER A 5 5.46 12.82 -4.46
C SER A 5 4.74 12.44 -5.75
N ALA A 6 5.19 12.98 -6.88
CA ALA A 6 4.52 12.90 -8.17
C ALA A 6 4.19 11.45 -8.53
N ALA A 7 2.90 11.11 -8.51
CA ALA A 7 2.40 9.80 -8.91
C ALA A 7 2.69 9.57 -10.39
N ILE A 8 3.41 8.50 -10.71
CA ILE A 8 3.79 8.15 -12.07
C ILE A 8 2.64 7.39 -12.77
N ILE A 9 1.93 6.53 -12.05
CA ILE A 9 0.79 5.72 -12.56
C ILE A 9 -0.22 5.49 -11.42
N THR A 10 -1.53 5.65 -11.69
CA THR A 10 -2.60 5.45 -10.70
C THR A 10 -3.24 4.06 -10.76
N THR A 11 -3.08 3.33 -11.87
CA THR A 11 -3.77 2.05 -12.15
C THR A 11 -3.55 0.99 -11.07
N ALA A 12 -2.37 0.91 -10.47
CA ALA A 12 -2.08 -0.11 -9.45
C ALA A 12 -2.33 0.37 -8.00
N ALA A 13 -2.81 1.60 -7.80
CA ALA A 13 -3.02 2.18 -6.48
C ALA A 13 -4.14 1.47 -5.71
N GLU A 14 -5.26 1.22 -6.37
CA GLU A 14 -6.48 0.67 -5.76
C GLU A 14 -6.30 -0.81 -5.38
N ASP A 15 -5.72 -1.60 -6.28
CA ASP A 15 -5.39 -3.01 -6.03
C ASP A 15 -4.40 -3.14 -4.86
N SER A 16 -3.42 -2.25 -4.79
CA SER A 16 -2.43 -2.21 -3.72
C SER A 16 -3.02 -1.80 -2.38
N PHE A 17 -3.95 -0.85 -2.38
CA PHE A 17 -4.69 -0.50 -1.17
C PHE A 17 -5.53 -1.68 -0.68
N SER A 18 -6.27 -2.31 -1.59
CA SER A 18 -7.11 -3.48 -1.31
C SER A 18 -6.29 -4.65 -0.76
N ALA A 19 -5.11 -4.93 -1.35
CA ALA A 19 -4.21 -5.97 -0.87
C ALA A 19 -3.73 -5.71 0.57
N GLY A 20 -3.30 -4.47 0.89
CA GLY A 20 -2.85 -4.12 2.24
C GLY A 20 -3.99 -4.14 3.27
N TYR A 21 -5.19 -3.70 2.86
CA TYR A 21 -6.38 -3.74 3.72
C TYR A 21 -6.82 -5.19 4.02
N LEU A 22 -6.86 -6.05 2.99
CA LEU A 22 -7.22 -7.46 3.15
C LEU A 22 -6.19 -8.25 3.94
N ALA A 23 -4.89 -7.92 3.82
CA ALA A 23 -3.85 -8.56 4.62
C ALA A 23 -4.11 -8.39 6.13
N ASN A 24 -4.43 -7.18 6.58
CA ASN A 24 -4.80 -6.92 7.98
C ASN A 24 -6.09 -7.65 8.39
N ARG A 25 -7.09 -7.72 7.50
CA ARG A 25 -8.34 -8.47 7.75
C ARG A 25 -8.06 -9.96 7.96
N ILE A 26 -7.20 -10.56 7.14
CA ILE A 26 -6.79 -11.96 7.25
C ILE A 26 -6.02 -12.22 8.56
N LEU A 27 -5.23 -11.23 9.03
CA LEU A 27 -4.53 -11.28 10.32
C LEU A 27 -5.46 -11.07 11.54
N GLY A 28 -6.76 -10.90 11.32
CA GLY A 28 -7.76 -10.78 12.40
C GLY A 28 -8.02 -9.34 12.86
N GLU A 29 -7.45 -8.33 12.19
CA GLU A 29 -7.77 -6.95 12.49
C GLU A 29 -9.20 -6.63 12.02
N THR A 30 -10.01 -6.10 12.93
CA THR A 30 -11.44 -5.86 12.68
C THR A 30 -11.74 -4.38 12.47
N LEU A 31 -10.87 -3.50 12.97
CA LEU A 31 -11.06 -2.06 12.88
C LEU A 31 -10.67 -1.56 11.49
N PRO A 32 -11.62 -0.96 10.72
CA PRO A 32 -11.32 -0.44 9.38
C PRO A 32 -10.14 0.54 9.33
N PRO A 33 -9.98 1.48 10.28
CA PRO A 33 -8.83 2.40 10.28
C PRO A 33 -7.50 1.67 10.42
N LYS A 34 -7.44 0.62 11.24
CA LYS A 34 -6.24 -0.20 11.41
C LYS A 34 -5.98 -1.09 10.20
N CYS A 35 -7.01 -1.57 9.52
CA CYS A 35 -6.82 -2.29 8.26
C CYS A 35 -6.22 -1.37 7.17
N ALA A 36 -6.65 -0.10 7.14
CA ALA A 36 -6.17 0.89 6.17
C ALA A 36 -4.72 1.37 6.40
N THR A 37 -4.11 1.11 7.57
CA THR A 37 -2.72 1.56 7.86
C THR A 37 -1.67 0.86 7.01
N LEU A 38 -1.94 -0.35 6.50
CA LEU A 38 -1.07 -1.03 5.53
C LEU A 38 -1.44 -0.70 4.08
N GLY A 39 -2.72 -0.48 3.78
CA GLY A 39 -3.19 -0.12 2.44
C GLY A 39 -2.66 1.24 1.95
N HIS A 40 -2.65 2.25 2.82
CA HIS A 40 -2.17 3.60 2.51
C HIS A 40 -0.68 3.66 2.07
N PRO A 41 0.28 3.16 2.87
CA PRO A 41 1.70 3.21 2.50
C PRO A 41 2.01 2.32 1.30
N LEU A 42 1.32 1.16 1.18
CA LEU A 42 1.50 0.26 0.05
C LEU A 42 1.06 0.91 -1.27
N SER A 43 -0.12 1.52 -1.29
CA SER A 43 -0.64 2.27 -2.43
C SER A 43 0.23 3.50 -2.77
N SER A 44 0.66 4.26 -1.76
CA SER A 44 1.56 5.42 -1.93
C SER A 44 2.91 5.04 -2.53
N LYS A 45 3.45 3.86 -2.20
CA LYS A 45 4.69 3.38 -2.79
C LYS A 45 4.49 2.92 -4.23
N VAL A 46 3.40 2.20 -4.52
CA VAL A 46 3.13 1.64 -5.84
C VAL A 46 2.93 2.70 -6.91
N ILE A 47 2.25 3.80 -6.59
CA ILE A 47 2.05 4.90 -7.56
C ILE A 47 3.34 5.61 -7.97
N GLN A 48 4.44 5.42 -7.23
CA GLN A 48 5.75 6.00 -7.53
C GLN A 48 6.60 5.11 -8.46
N HIS A 49 6.11 3.95 -8.90
CA HIS A 49 6.82 3.04 -9.79
C HIS A 49 6.14 2.93 -11.17
N ARG A 50 6.96 2.87 -12.24
CA ARG A 50 6.45 2.56 -13.58
C ARG A 50 6.10 1.08 -13.67
N GLY A 51 4.84 0.79 -14.03
CA GLY A 51 4.29 -0.55 -14.19
C GLY A 51 3.41 -0.97 -13.01
N ALA A 52 2.53 -1.95 -13.25
CA ALA A 52 1.57 -2.43 -12.24
C ALA A 52 2.17 -3.40 -11.22
N MET A 53 3.42 -3.83 -11.41
CA MET A 53 4.10 -4.79 -10.54
C MET A 53 5.23 -4.12 -9.77
N VAL A 54 5.18 -4.19 -8.45
CA VAL A 54 6.23 -3.69 -7.55
C VAL A 54 6.99 -4.87 -6.96
N SER A 55 8.32 -4.78 -6.96
CA SER A 55 9.17 -5.83 -6.38
C SER A 55 8.89 -6.01 -4.88
N ARG A 56 8.77 -7.26 -4.43
CA ARG A 56 8.56 -7.62 -3.01
C ARG A 56 9.57 -6.93 -2.08
N LYS A 57 10.84 -6.83 -2.49
CA LYS A 57 11.90 -6.15 -1.72
C LYS A 57 11.56 -4.71 -1.34
N LEU A 58 10.76 -4.04 -2.17
CA LEU A 58 10.44 -2.63 -2.01
C LEU A 58 9.27 -2.41 -1.03
N VAL A 59 8.46 -3.45 -0.80
CA VAL A 59 7.32 -3.44 0.14
C VAL A 59 7.61 -4.24 1.41
N GLU A 60 8.71 -4.99 1.47
CA GLU A 60 9.16 -5.76 2.66
C GLU A 60 9.27 -4.90 3.93
N GLY A 61 9.74 -3.65 3.80
CA GLY A 61 9.82 -2.71 4.93
C GLY A 61 8.46 -2.25 5.46
N ILE A 62 7.41 -2.32 4.64
CA ILE A 62 6.04 -1.97 5.03
C ILE A 62 5.37 -3.17 5.71
N ILE A 63 5.62 -4.38 5.20
CA ILE A 63 5.03 -5.63 5.70
C ILE A 63 5.60 -6.03 7.07
N LYS A 64 6.88 -5.76 7.34
CA LYS A 64 7.52 -6.12 8.63
C LYS A 64 7.20 -5.17 9.80
N SER A 65 6.54 -4.03 9.54
CA SER A 65 6.21 -3.02 10.55
C SER A 65 4.73 -2.96 10.92
N GLY A 66 3.88 -3.83 10.34
CA GLY A 66 2.49 -4.05 10.76
C GLY A 66 2.39 -5.24 11.69
#